data_AF-A0A5N9E103-F1
#
_entry.id   AF-A0A5N9E103-F1
#
_cell.length_a   1.000
_cell.length_b   1.000
_cell.length_c   1.000
_cell.angle_alpha   90.00
_cell.angle_beta   90.00
_cell.angle_gamma   90.00
#
_symmetry.space_group_name_H-M   'P 1'
#
loop_
_entity.id
_entity.type
_entity.pdbx_description
1 polymer ?
#
loop_
_entity_poly.entity_id
_entity_poly.type
_entity_poly.pdbx_seq_one_letter_code
_entity_poly.pdbx_strand_id
1 'polypeptide(L)'
;MPTPNVTAAPTAVFRLNKGAVFIESGDFEWAVDAFTSELNLIPNYVYGRQIRGFSYYQTGQYRLTIADFNQAIQLGPGYAFAFSRRGLACDQL
;
A
#
# COMPACT_ATOMS: atom_id res chain seq x y z
N MET A 1 -28.63 -9.97 -17.89
CA MET A 1 -27.94 -9.49 -16.67
C MET A 1 -26.48 -9.87 -16.81
N PRO A 2 -25.51 -8.94 -16.72
CA PRO A 2 -24.11 -9.31 -16.78
C PRO A 2 -23.79 -10.14 -15.52
N THR A 3 -23.22 -11.33 -15.74
CA THR A 3 -22.77 -12.22 -14.67
C THR A 3 -21.67 -11.54 -13.85
N PRO A 4 -21.59 -11.75 -12.52
CA PRO A 4 -20.47 -11.30 -11.73
C PRO A 4 -19.20 -11.94 -12.31
N ASN A 5 -18.30 -11.12 -12.83
CA ASN A 5 -17.06 -11.58 -13.44
C ASN A 5 -16.18 -12.23 -12.37
N VAL A 6 -16.07 -13.56 -12.42
CA VAL A 6 -15.38 -14.42 -11.44
C VAL A 6 -13.85 -14.21 -11.40
N THR A 7 -13.32 -13.36 -12.29
CA THR A 7 -11.88 -13.03 -12.35
C THR A 7 -11.42 -11.97 -11.33
N ALA A 8 -12.34 -11.27 -10.67
CA ALA A 8 -11.98 -10.24 -9.67
C ALA A 8 -11.63 -10.81 -8.27
N ALA A 9 -12.02 -12.05 -7.96
CA ALA A 9 -11.95 -12.63 -6.61
C ALA A 9 -10.61 -13.28 -6.20
N PRO A 10 -9.80 -13.90 -7.08
CA PRO A 10 -8.53 -14.52 -6.65
C PRO A 10 -7.43 -13.51 -6.33
N THR A 11 -7.47 -12.32 -6.94
CA THR A 11 -6.37 -11.34 -6.81
C THR A 11 -6.44 -10.57 -5.50
N ALA A 12 -7.62 -10.19 -4.98
CA ALA A 12 -7.70 -9.39 -3.76
C ALA A 12 -7.14 -10.15 -2.54
N VAL A 13 -7.56 -11.40 -2.35
CA VAL A 13 -7.03 -12.27 -1.27
C VAL A 13 -5.53 -12.50 -1.44
N PHE A 14 -5.07 -12.75 -2.67
CA PHE A 14 -3.65 -12.90 -2.96
C PHE A 14 -2.84 -11.65 -2.57
N ARG A 15 -3.34 -10.44 -2.83
CA ARG A 15 -2.66 -9.18 -2.47
C ARG A 15 -2.66 -8.92 -0.97
N LEU A 16 -3.75 -9.24 -0.27
CA LEU A 16 -3.82 -9.13 1.18
C LEU A 16 -2.79 -10.06 1.83
N ASN A 17 -2.77 -11.32 1.41
CA ASN A 17 -1.79 -12.31 1.88
C ASN A 17 -0.36 -11.88 1.55
N LYS A 18 -0.10 -11.36 0.34
CA LYS A 18 1.21 -10.86 -0.07
C LYS A 18 1.67 -9.69 0.80
N GLY A 19 0.78 -8.75 1.11
CA GLY A 19 1.09 -7.62 2.00
C GLY A 19 1.40 -8.07 3.42
N ALA A 20 0.62 -9.02 3.95
CA ALA A 20 0.86 -9.59 5.28
C ALA A 20 2.22 -10.33 5.34
N VAL A 21 2.53 -11.15 4.34
CA VAL A 21 3.80 -11.89 4.27
C VAL A 21 4.99 -10.96 4.32
N PHE A 22 5.00 -9.87 3.53
CA PHE A 22 6.13 -8.95 3.56
C PHE A 22 6.28 -8.22 4.89
N ILE A 23 5.15 -7.86 5.52
CA ILE A 23 5.16 -7.20 6.84
C ILE A 23 5.69 -8.17 7.91
N GLU A 24 5.29 -9.44 7.88
CA GLU A 24 5.72 -10.46 8.83
C GLU A 24 7.19 -10.86 8.62
N SER A 25 7.65 -10.89 7.37
CA SER A 25 9.02 -11.27 7.02
C SER A 25 10.03 -10.14 7.27
N GLY A 26 9.57 -8.88 7.36
CA GLY A 26 10.44 -7.71 7.48
C GLY A 26 11.15 -7.32 6.18
N ASP A 27 10.83 -7.99 5.06
CA ASP A 27 11.42 -7.77 3.74
C ASP A 27 10.80 -6.54 3.05
N PHE A 28 10.96 -5.37 3.66
CA PHE A 28 10.32 -4.14 3.23
C PHE A 28 10.79 -3.65 1.85
N GLU A 29 12.05 -3.89 1.47
CA GLU A 29 12.54 -3.55 0.13
C GLU A 29 11.86 -4.37 -0.96
N TRP A 30 11.72 -5.68 -0.75
CA TRP A 30 10.97 -6.55 -1.67
C TRP A 30 9.50 -6.17 -1.73
N ALA A 31 8.91 -5.77 -0.60
CA ALA A 31 7.55 -5.26 -0.56
C ALA A 31 7.40 -4.02 -1.45
N VAL A 32 8.36 -3.08 -1.39
CA VAL A 32 8.37 -1.87 -2.20
C VAL A 32 8.35 -2.21 -3.69
N ASP A 33 9.24 -3.10 -4.14
CA ASP A 33 9.33 -3.47 -5.56
C ASP A 33 8.07 -4.21 -6.04
N ALA A 34 7.59 -5.13 -5.23
CA ALA A 34 6.40 -5.92 -5.50
C ALA A 34 5.15 -5.04 -5.64
N PHE A 35 4.94 -4.10 -4.72
CA PHE A 35 3.80 -3.19 -4.77
C PHE A 35 3.99 -2.05 -5.76
N THR A 36 5.22 -1.69 -6.12
CA THR A 36 5.47 -0.76 -7.23
C THR A 36 5.04 -1.36 -8.56
N SER A 37 5.45 -2.60 -8.83
CA SER A 37 5.02 -3.33 -10.03
C SER A 37 3.51 -3.46 -10.08
N GLU A 38 2.87 -3.72 -8.94
CA GLU A 38 1.42 -3.84 -8.86
C GLU A 38 0.69 -2.50 -9.07
N LEU A 39 1.21 -1.41 -8.50
CA LEU A 39 0.64 -0.07 -8.69
C LEU A 39 0.83 0.46 -10.11
N ASN A 40 1.82 -0.03 -10.86
CA ASN A 40 1.93 0.25 -12.29
C ASN A 40 0.80 -0.41 -13.09
N LEU A 41 0.31 -1.57 -12.65
CA LEU A 41 -0.83 -2.25 -13.27
C LEU A 41 -2.18 -1.67 -12.81
N ILE A 42 -2.29 -1.33 -11.53
CA ILE A 42 -3.53 -0.86 -10.89
C ILE A 42 -3.22 0.38 -10.03
N PRO A 43 -3.13 1.58 -10.66
CA PRO A 43 -2.66 2.81 -9.99
C PRO A 43 -3.53 3.29 -8.82
N ASN A 44 -4.80 2.91 -8.82
CA ASN A 44 -5.80 3.28 -7.82
C ASN A 44 -5.92 2.23 -6.70
N TYR A 45 -5.00 1.27 -6.61
CA TYR A 45 -5.03 0.25 -5.56
C TYR A 45 -4.57 0.81 -4.20
N VAL A 46 -5.52 1.27 -3.39
CA VAL A 46 -5.27 1.94 -2.10
C VAL A 46 -4.45 1.07 -1.14
N TYR A 47 -4.79 -0.22 -1.00
CA TYR A 47 -4.06 -1.11 -0.09
C TYR A 47 -2.60 -1.30 -0.53
N GLY A 48 -2.34 -1.44 -1.83
CA GLY A 48 -0.96 -1.52 -2.35
C GLY A 48 -0.14 -0.27 -2.03
N ARG A 49 -0.75 0.93 -2.12
CA ARG A 49 -0.10 2.17 -1.68
C ARG A 49 0.16 2.20 -0.18
N GLN A 50 -0.75 1.68 0.62
CA GLN A 50 -0.57 1.60 2.08
C GLN A 50 0.58 0.67 2.46
N ILE A 51 0.67 -0.52 1.85
CA ILE A 51 1.76 -1.46 2.14
C ILE A 51 3.10 -0.89 1.66
N ARG A 52 3.14 -0.31 0.46
CA ARG A 52 4.36 0.33 -0.05
C ARG A 52 4.79 1.52 0.81
N GLY A 53 3.85 2.40 1.16
CA GLY A 53 4.09 3.53 2.07
C GLY A 53 4.56 3.10 3.45
N PHE A 54 3.99 2.04 4.01
CA PHE A 54 4.45 1.45 5.27
C PHE A 54 5.87 0.87 5.14
N SER A 55 6.17 0.21 4.02
CA SER A 55 7.50 -0.36 3.76
C SER A 55 8.56 0.74 3.58
N TYR A 56 8.21 1.86 2.95
CA TYR A 56 9.05 3.06 2.93
C TYR A 56 9.29 3.63 4.32
N TYR A 57 8.28 3.65 5.19
CA TYR A 57 8.43 4.14 6.56
C TYR A 57 9.46 3.30 7.32
N GLN A 58 9.38 1.98 7.19
CA GLN A 58 10.29 1.06 7.88
C GLN A 58 11.74 1.13 7.37
N THR A 59 11.93 1.54 6.11
CA THR A 59 13.25 1.73 5.51
C THR A 59 13.76 3.18 5.62
N GLY A 60 13.08 4.05 6.39
CA GLY A 60 13.48 5.45 6.61
C GLY A 60 13.19 6.39 5.44
N GLN A 61 12.47 5.94 4.42
CA GLN A 61 12.15 6.71 3.22
C GLN A 61 10.89 7.58 3.44
N TYR A 62 10.97 8.51 4.39
CA TYR A 62 9.80 9.28 4.88
C TYR A 62 9.15 10.18 3.83
N ARG A 63 9.91 10.77 2.90
CA ARG A 63 9.33 11.58 1.81
C ARG A 63 8.42 10.75 0.89
N LEU A 64 8.85 9.52 0.58
CA LEU A 64 8.10 8.58 -0.25
C LEU A 64 6.88 8.03 0.51
N THR A 65 7.06 7.78 1.81
CA THR A 65 5.97 7.43 2.74
C THR A 65 4.84 8.46 2.67
N ILE A 66 5.15 9.75 2.82
CA ILE A 66 4.16 10.84 2.77
C ILE A 66 3.46 10.88 1.41
N ALA A 67 4.21 10.71 0.31
CA ALA A 67 3.63 10.74 -1.03
C ALA A 67 2.60 9.61 -1.23
N ASP A 68 2.93 8.38 -0.83
CA ASP A 68 2.02 7.23 -0.96
C ASP A 68 0.81 7.35 -0.04
N PHE A 69 0.98 7.81 1.20
CA PHE A 69 -0.16 8.03 2.10
C PHE A 69 -1.04 9.20 1.68
N ASN A 70 -0.49 10.27 1.09
CA ASN A 70 -1.29 11.34 0.50
C ASN A 70 -2.18 10.83 -0.64
N GLN A 71 -1.61 10.03 -1.54
CA GLN A 71 -2.39 9.41 -2.61
C GLN A 71 -3.43 8.43 -2.07
N ALA A 72 -3.09 7.62 -1.07
CA ALA A 72 -4.06 6.72 -0.43
C ALA A 72 -5.23 7.49 0.22
N ILE A 73 -4.95 8.62 0.87
CA ILE A 73 -5.98 9.51 1.45
C ILE A 73 -6.88 10.11 0.37
N GLN A 74 -6.30 10.56 -0.75
CA GLN A 74 -7.08 11.11 -1.87
C GLN A 74 -8.02 10.07 -2.50
N LEU A 75 -7.56 8.83 -2.63
CA LEU A 75 -8.32 7.73 -3.23
C LEU A 75 -9.35 7.11 -2.27
N GLY A 76 -9.12 7.19 -0.96
CA GLY A 76 -9.95 6.59 0.07
C GLY A 76 -9.85 7.36 1.39
N PRO A 77 -10.58 8.48 1.56
CA PRO A 77 -10.42 9.39 2.69
C PRO A 77 -10.83 8.84 4.07
N GLY A 78 -11.20 7.56 4.17
CA GLY A 78 -11.66 6.92 5.41
C GLY A 78 -10.60 6.18 6.22
N TYR A 79 -9.33 6.17 5.82
CA TYR A 79 -8.30 5.37 6.50
C TYR A 79 -7.54 6.16 7.57
N ALA A 80 -7.96 6.04 8.83
CA ALA A 80 -7.24 6.58 10.00
C ALA A 80 -5.76 6.15 10.04
N PHE A 81 -5.45 4.93 9.59
CA PHE A 81 -4.09 4.42 9.45
C PHE A 81 -3.22 5.30 8.53
N ALA A 82 -3.76 5.76 7.40
CA ALA A 82 -3.01 6.57 6.44
C ALA A 82 -2.66 7.95 7.00
N PHE A 83 -3.60 8.58 7.72
CA PHE A 83 -3.34 9.86 8.40
C PHE A 83 -2.30 9.72 9.51
N SER A 84 -2.39 8.67 10.33
CA SER A 84 -1.44 8.39 11.41
C SER A 84 -0.02 8.17 10.86
N ARG A 85 0.12 7.31 9.83
CA ARG A 85 1.42 7.04 9.21
C ARG A 85 2.02 8.26 8.52
N ARG A 86 1.19 9.10 7.89
CA ARG A 86 1.65 10.37 7.34
C ARG A 86 2.15 11.31 8.44
N GLY A 87 1.42 11.44 9.54
CA GLY A 87 1.82 12.27 10.68
C GLY A 87 3.16 11.85 11.26
N LEU A 88 3.32 10.54 11.51
CA LEU A 88 4.60 9.97 11.97
C LEU A 88 5.72 10.22 10.97
N ALA A 89 5.47 10.05 9.68
CA ALA A 89 6.49 10.30 8.66
C ALA A 89 6.88 11.78 8.56
N CYS A 90 5.95 12.71 8.79
CA CYS A 90 6.25 14.14 8.86
C CYS A 90 7.09 14.52 10.08
N ASP A 91 6.91 13.82 11.21
CA ASP A 91 7.68 14.05 12.44
C ASP A 91 9.14 13.58 12.32
N GLN A 92 9.38 12.57 11.47
CA GLN A 92 10.71 12.00 11.21
C GLN A 92 11.50 12.72 10.10
N LEU A 93 10.96 13.80 9.53
CA LEU A 93 11.54 14.59 8.44
C LEU A 93 12.13 15.91 8.93
#